data_AF-A0A8S2V4Z9-F1
#
_entry.id   AF-A0A8S2V4Z9-F1
#
_cell.length_a   1.000
_cell.length_b   1.000
_cell.length_c   1.000
_cell.angle_alpha   90.00
_cell.angle_beta   90.00
_cell.angle_gamma   90.00
#
_symmetry.space_group_name_H-M   'P 1'
#
loop_
_entity.id
_entity.type
_entity.pdbx_description
1 polymer ?
#
loop_
_entity_poly.entity_id
_entity_poly.type
_entity_poly.pdbx_seq_one_letter_code
_entity_poly.pdbx_strand_id
1 'polypeptide(L)'
;MTNNYEEASSSSEIICLNCQSEEATLWCKKCDTSYCSVCFELAHSQPIWKTHAAIPIDDKPVVLVSCYEHPDEKLKFWCNECSTLVCRDCVIVNHQGHTCTIINDIAQEKANE
;
A
#
# COMPACT_ATOMS: atom_id res chain seq x y z
N MET A 1 10.46 -24.52 -32.85
CA MET A 1 10.93 -23.28 -32.21
C MET A 1 10.22 -23.23 -30.87
N THR A 2 10.98 -23.40 -29.80
CA THR A 2 10.51 -23.49 -28.42
C THR A 2 9.97 -22.13 -27.98
N ASN A 3 8.66 -22.03 -27.77
CA ASN A 3 8.04 -20.88 -27.15
C ASN A 3 8.16 -21.04 -25.63
N ASN A 4 9.25 -20.53 -25.08
CA ASN A 4 9.39 -20.31 -23.64
C ASN A 4 8.71 -18.98 -23.31
N TYR A 5 7.48 -19.04 -22.81
CA TYR A 5 6.85 -17.91 -22.14
C TYR A 5 7.28 -17.97 -20.68
N GLU A 6 8.29 -17.17 -20.34
CA GLU A 6 8.77 -17.02 -18.97
C GLU A 6 7.76 -16.16 -18.18
N GLU A 7 6.97 -16.86 -17.36
CA GLU A 7 6.63 -16.54 -15.96
C GLU A 7 6.21 -15.09 -15.65
N ALA A 8 4.91 -14.81 -15.77
CA ALA A 8 4.28 -13.64 -15.18
C ALA A 8 4.13 -13.83 -13.66
N SER A 9 5.10 -13.33 -12.90
CA SER A 9 5.04 -13.20 -11.44
C SER A 9 4.05 -12.08 -11.09
N SER A 10 2.85 -12.46 -10.69
CA SER A 10 1.78 -11.54 -10.29
C SER A 10 1.99 -11.00 -8.87
N SER A 11 3.01 -10.15 -8.69
CA SER A 11 2.94 -9.06 -7.70
C SER A 11 2.46 -7.82 -8.43
N SER A 12 1.72 -6.92 -7.78
CA SER A 12 1.35 -5.66 -8.44
C SER A 12 2.63 -4.87 -8.71
N GLU A 13 3.18 -4.97 -9.92
CA GLU A 13 4.45 -4.34 -10.31
C GLU A 13 4.27 -2.82 -10.24
N ILE A 14 4.70 -2.20 -9.15
CA ILE A 14 4.69 -0.75 -9.01
C ILE A 14 5.85 -0.23 -9.87
N ILE A 15 5.54 0.44 -10.97
CA ILE A 15 6.56 0.98 -11.89
C ILE A 15 7.12 2.31 -11.36
N CYS A 16 8.42 2.54 -11.58
CA CYS A 16 9.08 3.79 -11.25
C CYS A 16 8.39 4.98 -11.94
N LEU A 17 7.91 5.96 -11.17
CA LEU A 17 7.20 7.12 -11.75
C LEU A 17 8.14 8.06 -12.52
N ASN A 18 9.44 8.00 -12.27
CA ASN A 18 10.41 8.88 -12.92
C ASN A 18 10.81 8.39 -14.31
N CYS A 19 11.23 7.13 -14.45
CA CYS A 19 11.66 6.56 -15.73
C CYS A 19 10.56 5.77 -16.47
N GLN A 20 9.53 5.33 -15.76
CA GLN A 20 8.43 4.51 -16.31
C GLN A 20 8.89 3.26 -17.06
N SER A 21 10.12 2.80 -16.81
CA SER A 21 10.76 1.70 -17.53
C SER A 21 11.15 0.53 -16.63
N GLU A 22 11.41 0.81 -15.35
CA GLU A 22 11.89 -0.17 -14.36
C GLU A 22 10.90 -0.27 -13.21
N GLU A 23 10.91 -1.40 -12.50
CA GLU A 23 10.17 -1.58 -11.25
C GLU A 23 10.64 -0.58 -10.18
N ALA A 24 9.69 0.01 -9.46
CA ALA A 24 9.96 0.78 -8.28
C ALA A 24 10.25 -0.15 -7.10
N THR A 25 11.42 0.02 -6.51
CA THR A 25 11.83 -0.72 -5.32
C THR A 25 11.80 0.15 -4.07
N LEU A 26 11.77 1.48 -4.24
CA LEU A 26 11.85 2.45 -3.15
C LEU A 26 10.70 3.47 -3.25
N TRP A 27 10.14 3.86 -2.12
CA TRP A 27 9.21 4.97 -1.96
C TRP A 27 9.81 6.03 -1.06
N CYS A 28 9.65 7.29 -1.46
CA CYS A 28 10.05 8.44 -0.67
C CYS A 28 8.83 9.04 0.04
N LYS A 29 8.81 9.00 1.39
CA LYS A 29 7.69 9.56 2.17
C LYS A 29 7.45 11.05 1.94
N LYS A 30 8.52 11.82 1.69
CA LYS A 30 8.42 13.27 1.49
C LYS A 30 7.98 13.66 0.08
N CYS A 31 8.38 12.89 -0.92
CA CYS A 31 7.93 13.09 -2.31
C CYS A 31 6.59 12.40 -2.58
N ASP A 32 6.16 11.51 -1.68
CA ASP A 32 5.04 10.59 -1.88
C ASP A 32 5.08 9.89 -3.25
N THR A 33 6.27 9.46 -3.65
CA THR A 33 6.53 8.94 -5.01
C THR A 33 7.40 7.70 -4.93
N SER A 34 7.13 6.74 -5.82
CA SER A 34 7.86 5.48 -5.98
C SER A 34 8.89 5.57 -7.11
N TYR A 35 10.10 5.06 -6.86
CA TYR A 35 11.26 5.13 -7.72
C TYR A 35 11.96 3.77 -7.81
N CYS A 36 12.60 3.49 -8.94
CA CYS A 36 13.68 2.50 -8.96
C CYS A 36 14.90 3.06 -8.21
N SER A 37 15.81 2.17 -7.78
CA SER A 37 17.01 2.55 -7.03
C SER A 37 17.85 3.63 -7.72
N VAL A 38 18.05 3.52 -9.03
CA VAL A 38 18.82 4.49 -9.83
C VAL A 38 18.14 5.86 -9.85
N CYS A 39 16.84 5.92 -10.10
CA CYS A 39 16.11 7.18 -10.14
C CYS A 39 16.03 7.83 -8.76
N PHE A 40 15.94 7.04 -7.68
CA PHE A 40 15.97 7.56 -6.33
C PHE A 40 17.29 8.27 -6.04
N GLU A 41 18.43 7.61 -6.30
CA GLU A 41 19.77 8.18 -6.06
C GLU A 41 20.01 9.44 -6.89
N LEU A 42 19.63 9.43 -8.18
CA LEU A 42 19.77 10.61 -9.04
C LEU A 42 18.94 11.79 -8.53
N ALA A 43 17.66 11.56 -8.22
CA ALA A 43 16.73 12.59 -7.75
C ALA A 43 17.08 13.12 -6.35
N HIS A 44 17.67 12.29 -5.48
CA HIS A 44 17.99 12.62 -4.09
C HIS A 44 19.51 12.78 -3.83
N SER A 45 20.32 12.92 -4.88
CA SER A 45 21.79 13.04 -4.77
C SER A 45 22.27 14.31 -4.05
N GLN A 46 21.46 15.37 -4.05
CA GLN A 46 21.85 16.66 -3.48
C GLN A 46 21.68 16.70 -1.95
N PRO A 47 22.53 17.43 -1.21
CA PRO A 47 22.49 17.47 0.25
C PRO A 47 21.15 17.91 0.85
N ILE A 48 20.38 18.73 0.13
CA ILE A 48 19.04 19.20 0.55
C ILE A 48 18.05 18.04 0.72
N TRP A 49 18.26 16.95 -0.01
CA TRP A 49 17.39 15.77 0.00
C TRP A 49 17.78 14.74 1.04
N LYS A 50 18.82 14.97 1.87
CA LYS A 50 19.23 14.01 2.93
C LYS A 50 18.15 13.68 3.95
N THR A 51 17.10 14.50 4.03
CA THR A 51 15.95 14.25 4.92
C THR A 51 14.85 13.41 4.28
N HIS A 52 15.02 13.05 3.00
CA HIS A 52 14.16 12.12 2.27
C HIS A 52 14.71 10.72 2.53
N ALA A 53 13.89 9.87 3.14
CA ALA A 53 14.26 8.48 3.40
C ALA A 53 13.75 7.58 2.27
N ALA A 54 14.60 6.67 1.82
CA ALA A 54 14.19 5.56 0.97
C ALA A 54 13.53 4.50 1.86
N ILE A 55 12.26 4.19 1.59
CA ILE A 55 11.52 3.13 2.26
C ILE A 55 11.27 2.06 1.20
N PRO A 56 11.61 0.79 1.43
CA PRO A 56 11.25 -0.29 0.52
C PRO A 56 9.75 -0.26 0.23
N ILE A 57 9.36 -0.53 -1.00
CA ILE A 57 7.93 -0.48 -1.39
C ILE A 57 7.08 -1.43 -0.55
N ASP A 58 7.62 -2.58 -0.18
CA ASP A 58 7.00 -3.56 0.73
C ASP A 58 6.73 -2.99 2.14
N ASP A 59 7.60 -2.07 2.59
CA ASP A 59 7.50 -1.39 3.88
C ASP A 59 6.71 -0.07 3.81
N LYS A 60 6.10 0.26 2.66
CA LYS A 60 5.32 1.50 2.52
C LYS A 60 4.16 1.47 3.52
N PRO A 61 4.09 2.41 4.48
CA PRO A 61 3.05 2.37 5.49
C PRO A 61 1.68 2.57 4.84
N VAL A 62 0.75 1.65 5.13
CA VAL A 62 -0.65 1.79 4.73
C VAL A 62 -1.26 2.98 5.47
N VAL A 63 -1.62 4.03 4.74
CA VAL A 63 -2.30 5.19 5.31
C VAL A 63 -3.77 4.83 5.47
N LEU A 64 -4.17 4.55 6.71
CA LEU A 64 -5.58 4.28 7.01
C LEU A 64 -6.39 5.58 7.00
N VAL A 65 -7.47 5.57 6.24
CA VAL A 65 -8.42 6.68 6.12
C VAL A 65 -9.20 6.82 7.44
N SER A 66 -9.50 8.07 7.85
CA SER A 66 -10.38 8.32 9.00
C SER A 66 -11.82 7.91 8.68
N CYS A 67 -12.56 7.42 9.67
CA CYS A 67 -13.97 7.12 9.50
C CYS A 67 -14.78 8.42 9.33
N TYR A 68 -15.77 8.40 8.44
CA TYR A 68 -16.65 9.55 8.21
C TYR A 68 -17.54 9.84 9.43
N GLU A 69 -18.06 8.79 10.08
CA GLU A 69 -18.93 8.92 11.26
C GLU A 69 -18.15 9.13 12.55
N HIS A 70 -16.89 8.66 12.59
CA HIS A 70 -16.00 8.73 13.76
C HIS A 70 -14.64 9.30 13.34
N PRO A 71 -14.50 10.64 13.18
CA PRO A 71 -13.32 11.26 12.56
C PRO A 71 -11.98 10.98 13.26
N ASP A 72 -12.02 10.76 14.59
CA ASP A 72 -10.87 10.43 15.42
C ASP A 72 -10.40 8.97 15.25
N GLU A 73 -11.26 8.09 14.72
CA GLU A 73 -10.98 6.68 14.52
C GLU A 73 -10.57 6.38 13.07
N LYS A 74 -9.67 5.40 12.90
CA LYS A 74 -9.21 4.94 11.59
C LYS A 74 -10.02 3.73 11.13
N LEU A 75 -10.36 3.70 9.84
CA LEU A 75 -10.92 2.51 9.20
C LEU A 75 -9.87 1.40 9.25
N LYS A 76 -10.13 0.39 10.07
CA LYS A 76 -9.19 -0.68 10.42
C LYS A 76 -9.76 -2.06 10.18
N PHE A 77 -11.07 -2.17 9.95
CA PHE A 77 -11.76 -3.43 9.82
C PHE A 77 -12.59 -3.48 8.53
N TRP A 78 -12.69 -4.65 7.92
CA TRP A 78 -13.63 -4.96 6.86
C TRP A 78 -14.78 -5.78 7.43
N CYS A 79 -16.01 -5.26 7.35
CA CYS A 79 -17.22 -6.00 7.73
C CYS A 79 -17.70 -6.84 6.54
N ASN A 80 -17.72 -8.16 6.67
CA ASN A 80 -18.06 -9.07 5.58
C ASN A 80 -19.53 -8.98 5.17
N GLU A 81 -20.42 -8.91 6.16
CA GLU A 81 -21.87 -8.86 5.98
C GLU A 81 -22.33 -7.55 5.33
N CYS A 82 -21.64 -6.44 5.62
CA CYS A 82 -21.94 -5.14 5.04
C CYS A 82 -21.05 -4.77 3.85
N SER A 83 -20.04 -5.58 3.55
CA SER A 83 -19.05 -5.34 2.50
C SER A 83 -18.48 -3.91 2.53
N THR A 84 -18.07 -3.45 3.72
CA THR A 84 -17.61 -2.08 3.92
C THR A 84 -16.50 -1.97 4.95
N LEU A 85 -15.69 -0.91 4.81
CA LEU A 85 -14.64 -0.54 5.74
C LEU A 85 -15.25 0.17 6.94
N VAL A 86 -14.89 -0.29 8.14
CA VAL A 86 -15.41 0.21 9.41
C VAL A 86 -14.26 0.49 10.38
N CYS A 87 -14.50 1.45 11.27
CA CYS A 87 -13.61 1.69 12.40
C CYS A 87 -14.04 0.89 13.62
N ARG A 88 -13.27 0.97 14.71
CA ARG A 88 -13.58 0.27 15.96
C ARG A 88 -14.96 0.64 16.50
N ASP A 89 -15.33 1.90 16.45
CA ASP A 89 -16.61 2.38 16.99
C ASP A 89 -17.78 1.91 16.13
N CYS A 90 -17.66 1.95 14.80
CA CYS A 90 -18.63 1.35 13.88
C CYS A 90 -18.90 -0.13 14.23
N VAL A 91 -17.86 -0.92 14.54
CA VAL A 91 -18.00 -2.34 14.96
C VAL A 91 -18.88 -2.47 16.20
N ILE A 92 -18.75 -1.54 17.16
CA ILE A 92 -19.48 -1.58 18.42
C ILE A 92 -20.92 -1.09 18.25
N VAL A 93 -21.15 -0.02 17.47
CA VAL A 93 -22.46 0.65 17.41
C VAL A 93 -23.38 0.12 16.32
N ASN A 94 -22.84 -0.20 15.14
CA ASN A 94 -23.65 -0.47 13.94
C ASN A 94 -23.41 -1.85 13.32
N HIS A 95 -22.27 -2.46 13.63
CA HIS A 95 -21.88 -3.77 13.09
C HIS A 95 -21.66 -4.79 14.21
N GLN A 96 -22.38 -4.64 15.32
CA GLN A 96 -22.29 -5.56 16.45
C GLN A 96 -22.76 -6.95 16.04
N GLY A 97 -21.89 -7.95 16.22
CA GLY A 97 -22.18 -9.34 15.84
C GLY A 97 -21.87 -9.69 14.39
N HIS A 98 -21.41 -8.74 13.58
CA HIS A 98 -20.88 -9.00 12.24
C HIS A 98 -19.42 -9.44 12.30
N THR A 99 -19.01 -10.25 11.34
CA THR A 99 -17.64 -10.71 11.17
C THR A 99 -16.78 -9.61 10.57
N CYS A 100 -15.96 -8.97 11.40
CA CYS A 100 -15.08 -7.88 11.00
C CYS A 100 -13.60 -8.28 11.06
N THR A 101 -12.88 -8.23 9.94
CA THR A 101 -11.45 -8.62 9.85
C THR A 101 -10.55 -7.39 9.76
N ILE A 102 -9.36 -7.43 10.35
CA ILE A 102 -8.43 -6.30 10.33
C ILE A 102 -7.81 -6.18 8.93
N ILE A 103 -7.78 -4.97 8.37
CA ILE A 103 -7.31 -4.72 6.99
C ILE A 103 -5.78 -4.69 6.88
N ASN A 104 -5.05 -4.76 8.01
CA ASN A 104 -3.59 -4.90 8.00
C ASN A 104 -3.12 -6.12 7.19
N ASP A 105 -4.02 -7.09 6.93
CA ASP A 105 -3.77 -8.27 6.10
C ASP A 105 -4.41 -8.20 4.69
N ILE A 106 -5.29 -7.25 4.37
CA ILE A 106 -6.02 -7.25 3.08
C ILE A 106 -5.21 -6.57 1.95
N ALA A 107 -3.98 -6.14 2.23
CA ALA A 107 -2.97 -5.95 1.18
C ALA A 107 -2.23 -7.25 0.81
N GLN A 108 -2.37 -8.32 1.61
CA GLN A 108 -1.74 -9.63 1.38
C GLN A 108 -2.74 -10.77 1.11
N GLU A 109 -4.04 -10.63 1.40
CA GLU A 109 -5.04 -11.70 1.22
C GLU A 109 -6.10 -11.42 0.13
N LYS A 110 -5.62 -11.16 -1.10
CA LYS A 110 -6.31 -11.57 -2.34
C LYS A 110 -5.38 -12.45 -3.19
N ALA A 111 -4.56 -13.25 -2.51
CA ALA A 111 -3.58 -14.17 -3.08
C ALA A 111 -3.95 -15.66 -2.91
N ASN A 112 -5.17 -15.98 -2.51
CA ASN A 112 -5.69 -17.35 -2.51
C ASN A 112 -7.20 -17.32 -2.72
N GLU A 113 -7.61 -17.35 -3.98
CA GLU A 113 -8.78 -18.09 -4.50
C GLU A 113 -8.70 -18.14 -6.03
#